data_AF-A0AB36YM56-F1
#
_entry.id   AF-A0AB36YM56-F1
#
_cell.length_a   1.000
_cell.length_b   1.000
_cell.length_c   1.000
_cell.angle_alpha   90.00
_cell.angle_beta   90.00
_cell.angle_gamma   90.00
#
_symmetry.space_group_name_H-M   'P 1'
#
loop_
_entity.id
_entity.type
_entity.pdbx_description
1 polymer ?
#
loop_
_entity_poly.entity_id
_entity_poly.type
_entity_poly.pdbx_seq_one_letter_code
_entity_poly.pdbx_strand_id
1 'polypeptide(L)'
;MAFVGIAILGVVGVFAYLQQPVFGELPSSERLARIEHSPNHADGVFRNQIDTPMKTTDQSELSMWMETLFGEKGQPRPPGAIPA
;
A
#
# COMPACT_ATOMS: atom_id res chain seq x y z
N MET A 1 26.88 13.10 16.41
CA MET A 1 26.94 13.68 15.05
C MET A 1 26.79 12.64 13.94
N ALA A 2 27.58 11.56 13.90
CA ALA A 2 27.48 10.53 12.86
C ALA A 2 26.09 9.85 12.79
N PHE A 3 25.52 9.43 13.91
CA PHE A 3 24.18 8.81 13.95
C PHE A 3 23.06 9.74 13.45
N VAL A 4 23.17 11.04 13.73
CA VAL A 4 22.22 12.04 13.23
C VAL A 4 22.33 12.18 11.72
N GLY A 5 23.56 12.21 11.18
CA GLY A 5 23.79 12.23 9.74
C GLY A 5 23.22 11.00 9.03
N ILE A 6 23.43 9.80 9.59
CA ILE A 6 22.88 8.54 9.05
C ILE A 6 21.35 8.57 9.07
N ALA A 7 20.73 9.02 10.17
CA ALA A 7 19.28 9.12 10.26
C ALA A 7 18.71 10.08 9.21
N ILE A 8 19.33 11.25 9.02
CA ILE A 8 18.91 12.23 8.01
C ILE A 8 19.02 11.63 6.60
N LEU A 9 20.14 10.99 6.27
CA LEU A 9 20.32 10.33 4.97
C LEU A 9 19.27 9.23 4.73
N GLY A 10 18.93 8.46 5.77
CA GLY A 10 17.86 7.46 5.71
C GLY A 10 16.51 8.07 5.37
N VAL A 11 16.11 9.13 6.08
CA VAL A 11 14.83 9.84 5.82
C VAL A 11 14.77 10.40 4.41
N VAL A 12 15.85 11.06 3.96
CA VAL A 12 15.93 11.60 2.59
C VAL A 12 15.86 10.49 1.55
N GLY A 13 16.55 9.37 1.77
CA GLY A 13 16.52 8.22 0.88
C GLY A 13 15.12 7.60 0.75
N VAL A 14 14.42 7.41 1.88
CA VAL A 14 13.04 6.91 1.89
C VAL A 14 12.11 7.88 1.16
N PHE A 15 12.20 9.18 1.44
CA PHE A 15 11.36 10.18 0.78
C PHE A 15 11.55 10.19 -0.74
N ALA A 16 12.81 10.17 -1.21
CA ALA A 16 13.12 10.13 -2.64
C ALA A 16 12.64 8.82 -3.29
N TYR A 17 12.73 7.69 -2.60
CA TYR A 17 12.25 6.40 -3.10
C TYR A 17 10.73 6.38 -3.29
N LEU A 18 9.98 6.96 -2.34
CA LEU A 18 8.51 7.05 -2.43
C LEU A 18 8.02 7.94 -3.59
N GLN A 19 8.88 8.80 -4.16
CA GLN A 19 8.55 9.61 -5.33
C GLN A 19 8.74 8.88 -6.66
N GLN A 20 9.13 7.60 -6.66
CA GLN A 20 9.28 6.83 -7.89
C GLN A 20 7.93 6.57 -8.59
N PRO A 21 7.88 6.54 -9.94
CA PRO A 21 6.64 6.30 -10.69
C PRO A 21 5.90 5.00 -10.36
N VAL A 22 6.58 4.00 -9.78
CA VAL A 22 5.99 2.73 -9.34
C VAL A 22 4.94 2.91 -8.24
N PHE A 23 5.06 3.96 -7.42
CA PHE A 23 4.06 4.31 -6.40
C PHE A 23 2.90 5.12 -6.99
N GLY A 24 3.18 5.88 -8.06
CA GLY A 24 2.21 6.76 -8.71
C GLY A 24 1.98 8.09 -7.99
N GLU A 25 1.24 8.98 -8.64
CA GLU A 25 0.88 10.28 -8.08
C GLU A 25 -0.45 10.21 -7.31
N LEU A 26 -0.58 11.08 -6.31
CA LEU A 26 -1.86 11.31 -5.64
C LEU A 26 -2.90 11.84 -6.67
N PRO A 27 -4.18 11.45 -6.54
CA PRO A 27 -5.21 11.92 -7.45
C PRO A 27 -5.33 13.45 -7.34
N SER A 28 -5.29 14.12 -8.48
CA SER A 28 -5.47 15.56 -8.59
C SER A 28 -6.64 15.90 -9.52
N SER A 29 -7.12 17.14 -9.41
CA SER A 29 -8.12 17.75 -10.31
C SER A 29 -9.32 16.84 -10.62
N GLU A 30 -9.54 16.49 -11.88
CA GLU A 30 -10.69 15.69 -12.34
C GLU A 30 -10.72 14.29 -11.73
N ARG A 31 -9.55 13.69 -11.48
CA ARG A 31 -9.47 12.36 -10.87
C ARG A 31 -9.91 12.41 -9.41
N LEU A 32 -9.50 13.44 -8.67
CA LEU A 32 -9.94 13.65 -7.30
C LEU A 32 -11.46 13.91 -7.26
N ALA A 33 -11.95 14.82 -8.09
CA ALA A 33 -13.38 15.13 -8.16
C ALA A 33 -14.23 13.89 -8.46
N ARG A 34 -13.76 13.00 -9.37
CA ARG A 34 -14.44 11.74 -9.66
C ARG A 34 -14.51 10.81 -8.45
N ILE A 35 -13.45 10.73 -7.65
CA ILE A 35 -13.42 9.91 -6.44
C ILE A 35 -14.39 10.48 -5.41
N GLU A 36 -14.39 11.80 -5.20
CA GLU A 36 -15.27 12.47 -4.24
C GLU A 36 -16.75 12.37 -4.60
N HIS A 37 -17.09 12.41 -5.89
CA HIS A 37 -18.47 12.25 -6.39
C HIS A 37 -18.91 10.78 -6.49
N SER A 38 -18.04 9.83 -6.17
CA SER A 38 -18.39 8.41 -6.17
C SER A 38 -19.50 8.14 -5.13
N PRO A 39 -20.51 7.31 -5.45
CA PRO A 39 -21.50 6.88 -4.45
C PRO A 39 -20.86 6.09 -3.30
N ASN A 40 -19.64 5.58 -3.50
CA ASN A 40 -18.87 4.84 -2.51
C ASN A 40 -18.00 5.76 -1.63
N HIS A 41 -17.97 7.06 -1.88
CA HIS A 41 -17.23 8.02 -1.08
C HIS A 41 -18.18 8.72 -0.10
N ALA A 42 -17.98 8.52 1.20
CA ALA A 42 -18.80 9.10 2.26
C ALA A 42 -17.96 9.36 3.50
N ASP A 43 -18.25 10.44 4.22
CA ASP A 43 -17.55 10.81 5.46
C ASP A 43 -16.02 10.96 5.30
N GLY A 44 -15.58 11.44 4.12
CA GLY A 44 -14.16 11.67 3.81
C GLY A 44 -13.35 10.40 3.52
N VAL A 45 -14.00 9.25 3.38
CA VAL A 45 -13.35 7.98 3.06
C VAL A 45 -14.07 7.22 1.95
N PHE A 46 -13.30 6.51 1.14
CA PHE A 46 -13.84 5.60 0.16
C PHE A 46 -14.17 4.26 0.83
N ARG A 47 -15.40 3.77 0.63
CA ARG A 47 -15.90 2.49 1.16
C ARG A 47 -15.98 1.48 0.02
N ASN A 48 -15.23 0.38 0.11
CA ASN A 48 -15.34 -0.69 -0.88
C ASN A 48 -16.74 -1.33 -0.85
N GLN A 49 -17.22 -1.79 -2.00
CA GLN A 49 -18.54 -2.46 -2.11
C GLN A 49 -18.55 -3.84 -1.44
N ILE A 50 -17.38 -4.48 -1.39
CA ILE A 50 -17.16 -5.76 -0.72
C ILE A 50 -16.30 -5.47 0.51
N ASP A 51 -16.69 -6.07 1.64
CA ASP A 51 -15.91 -5.95 2.87
C ASP A 51 -14.46 -6.39 2.63
N THR A 52 -13.53 -5.51 2.95
CA THR A 52 -12.09 -5.73 2.76
C THR A 52 -11.43 -5.59 4.13
N PRO A 53 -11.55 -6.61 5.00
CA PRO A 53 -11.01 -6.51 6.34
C PRO A 53 -9.50 -6.34 6.25
N MET A 54 -8.96 -5.43 7.07
CA MET A 54 -7.52 -5.17 7.12
C MET A 54 -6.71 -6.43 7.45
N LYS A 55 -7.32 -7.38 8.19
CA LYS A 55 -6.75 -8.68 8.51
C LYS A 55 -7.65 -9.76 7.95
N THR A 56 -7.08 -10.65 7.14
CA THR A 56 -7.78 -11.81 6.57
C THR A 56 -7.76 -13.03 7.49
N THR A 57 -7.11 -12.91 8.66
CA THR A 57 -6.87 -13.99 9.63
C THR A 57 -6.90 -13.40 11.04
N ASP A 58 -7.28 -14.23 12.01
CA ASP A 58 -7.36 -13.86 13.43
C ASP A 58 -6.00 -13.81 14.13
N GLN A 59 -4.90 -13.84 13.37
CA GLN A 59 -3.56 -13.82 13.93
C GLN A 59 -3.18 -12.46 14.53
N SER A 60 -2.22 -12.50 15.46
CA SER A 60 -1.67 -11.28 16.05
C SER A 60 -0.93 -10.45 15.00
N GLU A 61 -0.84 -9.12 15.21
CA GLU A 61 -0.12 -8.25 14.27
C GLU A 61 1.35 -8.63 14.15
N LEU A 62 1.99 -8.98 15.27
CA LEU A 62 3.40 -9.38 15.27
C LEU A 62 3.65 -10.67 14.49
N SER A 63 2.77 -11.67 14.63
CA SER A 63 2.91 -12.91 13.86
C SER A 63 2.69 -12.66 12.37
N MET A 64 1.72 -11.82 12.00
CA MET A 64 1.47 -11.42 10.62
C MET A 64 2.68 -10.72 10.00
N TRP A 65 3.28 -9.75 10.72
CA TRP A 65 4.47 -9.06 10.24
C TRP A 65 5.67 -10.00 10.11
N MET A 66 5.85 -10.92 11.06
CA MET A 66 6.92 -11.92 10.99
C MET A 66 6.75 -12.83 9.77
N GLU A 67 5.54 -13.30 9.52
CA GLU A 67 5.19 -14.12 8.35
C GLU A 67 5.37 -13.35 7.04
N THR A 68 4.96 -12.07 6.99
CA THR A 68 5.11 -11.24 5.78
C THR A 68 6.58 -11.01 5.40
N LEU A 69 7.45 -10.82 6.40
CA LEU A 69 8.86 -10.52 6.18
C LEU A 69 9.71 -11.78 5.96
N PHE A 70 9.42 -12.87 6.68
CA PHE A 70 10.28 -14.06 6.73
C PHE A 70 9.59 -15.37 6.30
N GLY A 71 8.28 -15.35 6.05
CA GLY A 71 7.52 -16.51 5.62
C GLY A 71 7.87 -16.96 4.20
N GLU A 72 7.48 -18.19 3.87
CA GLU A 72 7.64 -18.74 2.53
C GLU A 72 6.80 -17.93 1.54
N LYS A 73 7.47 -17.36 0.53
CA LYS A 73 6.79 -16.62 -0.54
C LYS A 73 6.15 -17.64 -1.47
N GLY A 74 4.83 -17.68 -1.49
CA GLY A 74 4.05 -18.47 -2.45
C GLY A 74 4.32 -18.03 -3.90
N GLN A 75 3.61 -18.61 -4.87
CA GLN A 75 3.78 -18.26 -6.28
C GLN A 75 3.08 -16.92 -6.60
N PRO A 76 3.81 -15.82 -6.90
CA PRO A 76 3.17 -14.54 -7.22
C PRO A 76 2.66 -14.48 -8.67
N ARG A 77 2.96 -15.51 -9.47
CA ARG A 77 2.49 -15.63 -10.85
C ARG A 77 1.45 -16.74 -10.94
N PRO A 78 0.38 -16.53 -11.72
CA PRO A 78 -0.55 -17.61 -12.00
C PRO A 78 0.18 -18.78 -12.67
N PRO A 79 -0.25 -20.02 -12.43
CA PRO A 79 0.37 -21.21 -13.01
C PRO A 79 0.14 -21.34 -14.53
N GLY A 80 -0.71 -20.50 -15.12
CA GLY A 80 -1.03 -20.52 -16.55
C GLY A 80 -1.40 -19.15 -17.09
N ALA A 81 -1.69 -19.09 -18.38
CA ALA A 81 -2.13 -17.87 -19.03
C ALA A 81 -3.49 -17.42 -18.46
N ILE A 82 -3.59 -16.13 -18.12
CA ILE A 82 -4.87 -15.52 -17.77
C ILE A 82 -5.64 -15.28 -19.09
N PRO A 83 -6.91 -15.72 -19.19
CA PRO A 83 -7.75 -15.43 -20.36
C PRO A 83 -7.83 -13.93 -20.64
N ALA A 84 -7.97 -13.56 -21.92
CA ALA A 84 -8.14 -12.19 -22.36
C ALA A 84 -9.54 -11.65 -22.06
#